data_AF-A0A3D2Z2Z2-F1
#
_entry.id   AF-A0A3D2Z2Z2-F1
#
_cell.length_a   1.000
_cell.length_b   1.000
_cell.length_c   1.000
_cell.angle_alpha   90.00
_cell.angle_beta   90.00
_cell.angle_gamma   90.00
#
_symmetry.space_group_name_H-M   'P 1'
#
loop_
_entity.id
_entity.type
_entity.pdbx_description
1 polymer ?
#
loop_
_entity_poly.entity_id
_entity_poly.type
_entity_poly.pdbx_seq_one_letter_code
_entity_poly.pdbx_strand_id
1 'polypeptide(L)'
;MNPLVALYVKELKGIRLVGAVLTVATAAIVLVVLNDAADGGIHLSMALLILPYMCPPVLAGLLMHAISQEWAGNTQHQWLALPVPRSTLLLTKMAAVCTLAVAIYMLNTFALYMIYEQVLDTVQSGSMSPTPAGPMKIEAGELWVFTGALFGSLTLLLLGLGLAAASLKMMLNRFRGLLTVAVFLGGLWLTERLAPSVTGAIQSMESMPLDRSVLTAAFDGYLYLAVMGIAFSVAGLYVFDRYADA
;
A
#
# COMPACT_ATOMS: atom_id res chain seq x y z
N MET A 1 7.02 25.53 -15.99
CA MET A 1 6.85 24.46 -14.98
C MET A 1 6.43 23.20 -15.73
N ASN A 2 7.03 22.04 -15.46
CA ASN A 2 6.69 20.79 -16.15
C ASN A 2 5.19 20.46 -15.90
N PRO A 3 4.37 20.19 -16.94
CA PRO A 3 2.93 19.90 -16.78
C PRO A 3 2.67 18.75 -15.81
N LEU A 4 3.56 17.77 -15.73
CA LEU A 4 3.47 16.65 -14.78
C LEU A 4 3.60 17.11 -13.33
N VAL A 5 4.53 18.02 -13.05
CA VAL A 5 4.75 18.56 -11.71
C VAL A 5 3.56 19.42 -11.28
N ALA A 6 3.02 20.22 -12.20
CA ALA A 6 1.82 21.02 -11.93
C ALA A 6 0.62 20.12 -11.59
N LEU A 7 0.45 19.02 -12.33
CA LEU A 7 -0.64 18.08 -12.13
C LEU A 7 -0.46 17.30 -10.83
N TYR A 8 0.74 16.81 -10.54
CA TYR A 8 1.06 16.17 -9.28
C TYR A 8 0.79 17.08 -8.07
N VAL A 9 1.23 18.35 -8.12
CA VAL A 9 0.96 19.32 -7.04
C VAL A 9 -0.53 19.62 -6.90
N LYS A 10 -1.29 19.66 -8.00
CA LYS A 10 -2.75 19.78 -7.95
C LYS A 10 -3.36 18.60 -7.20
N GLU A 11 -2.98 17.38 -7.54
CA GLU A 11 -3.52 16.17 -6.90
C GLU A 11 -3.13 16.08 -5.42
N LEU A 12 -1.89 16.43 -5.06
CA LEU A 12 -1.46 16.56 -3.66
C LEU A 12 -2.32 17.57 -2.88
N LYS A 13 -2.59 18.74 -3.48
CA LYS A 13 -3.47 19.74 -2.86
C LYS A 13 -4.89 19.23 -2.70
N GLY A 14 -5.38 18.43 -3.64
CA GLY A 14 -6.70 17.79 -3.57
C GLY A 14 -6.83 16.83 -2.38
N ILE A 15 -5.78 16.07 -2.06
CA ILE A 15 -5.79 15.11 -0.95
C ILE A 15 -5.23 15.69 0.36
N ARG A 16 -4.83 16.97 0.40
CA ARG A 16 -4.07 17.56 1.52
C ARG A 16 -4.71 17.38 2.89
N LEU A 17 -6.04 17.49 2.97
CA LEU A 17 -6.75 17.43 4.25
C LEU A 17 -6.77 15.99 4.77
N VAL A 18 -7.12 15.03 3.91
CA VAL A 18 -7.10 13.61 4.27
C VAL A 18 -5.67 13.15 4.58
N GLY A 19 -4.70 13.61 3.79
CA GLY A 19 -3.28 13.34 4.03
C GLY A 19 -2.79 13.92 5.35
N ALA A 20 -3.13 15.16 5.67
CA ALA A 20 -2.80 15.79 6.95
C ALA A 20 -3.45 15.05 8.13
N VAL A 21 -4.72 14.70 8.02
CA VAL A 21 -5.43 13.96 9.09
C VAL A 21 -4.80 12.59 9.30
N LEU A 22 -4.53 11.82 8.24
CA LEU A 22 -3.91 10.50 8.36
C LEU A 22 -2.51 10.60 8.95
N THR A 23 -1.66 11.50 8.44
CA THR A 23 -0.30 11.68 8.97
C THR A 23 -0.28 12.16 10.42
N VAL A 24 -1.14 13.09 10.80
CA VAL A 24 -1.28 13.56 12.19
C VAL A 24 -1.81 12.45 13.09
N ALA A 25 -2.78 11.65 12.64
CA ALA A 25 -3.27 10.50 13.39
C ALA A 25 -2.18 9.45 13.58
N THR A 26 -1.40 9.14 12.53
CA THR A 26 -0.22 8.26 12.64
C THR A 26 0.80 8.83 13.62
N ALA A 27 1.10 10.14 13.55
CA ALA A 27 2.01 10.79 14.48
C ALA A 27 1.52 10.73 15.93
N ALA A 28 0.22 10.95 16.16
CA ALA A 28 -0.37 10.86 17.49
C ALA A 28 -0.28 9.43 18.06
N ILE A 29 -0.58 8.42 17.23
CA ILE A 29 -0.40 7.01 17.61
C ILE A 29 1.06 6.74 17.99
N VAL A 30 1.99 7.15 17.13
CA VAL A 30 3.43 6.98 17.38
C VAL A 30 3.86 7.65 18.68
N LEU A 31 3.43 8.89 18.95
CA LEU A 31 3.77 9.60 20.18
C LEU A 31 3.20 8.90 21.43
N VAL A 32 1.96 8.42 21.37
CA VAL A 32 1.35 7.67 22.48
C VAL A 32 2.15 6.41 22.79
N VAL A 33 2.53 5.66 21.74
CA VAL A 33 3.28 4.41 21.93
C VAL A 33 4.70 4.67 22.44
N LEU A 34 5.38 5.69 21.93
CA LEU A 34 6.71 6.06 22.41
C LEU A 34 6.67 6.52 23.87
N ASN A 35 5.63 7.24 24.28
CA ASN A 35 5.49 7.69 25.66
C ASN A 35 5.20 6.54 26.62
N ASP A 36 4.28 5.63 26.26
CA ASP A 36 3.96 4.44 27.06
C ASP A 36 5.19 3.51 27.21
N ALA A 37 5.96 3.36 26.13
CA ALA A 37 7.21 2.60 26.12
C ALA A 37 8.30 3.25 27.01
N ALA A 38 8.37 4.58 27.07
CA ALA A 38 9.28 5.30 27.95
C ALA A 38 8.91 5.13 29.45
N ASP A 39 7.62 5.00 29.75
CA ASP A 39 7.09 4.76 31.10
C ASP A 39 7.16 3.27 31.52
N GLY A 40 7.67 2.39 30.66
CA GLY A 40 7.79 0.95 30.92
C GLY A 40 6.48 0.16 30.78
N GLY A 41 5.41 0.80 30.28
CA GLY A 41 4.13 0.17 29.98
C GLY A 41 4.15 -0.43 28.58
N ILE A 42 4.35 -1.74 28.46
CA ILE A 42 4.44 -2.40 27.14
C ILE A 42 3.41 -3.52 27.05
N HIS A 43 2.11 -3.20 26.93
CA HIS A 43 1.12 -4.26 26.69
C HIS A 43 0.00 -3.88 25.71
N LEU A 44 -0.63 -2.70 25.82
CA LEU A 44 -1.79 -2.35 24.97
C LEU A 44 -1.44 -1.40 23.82
N SER A 45 -0.52 -0.46 24.04
CA SER A 45 -0.13 0.55 23.07
C SER A 45 0.57 -0.04 21.84
N MET A 46 1.30 -1.15 21.98
CA MET A 46 1.96 -1.83 20.85
C MET A 46 0.98 -2.32 19.78
N ALA A 47 -0.24 -2.69 20.14
CA ALA A 47 -1.26 -3.04 19.16
C ALA A 47 -1.66 -1.84 18.27
N LEU A 48 -1.50 -0.61 18.76
CA LEU A 48 -1.79 0.61 18.00
C LEU A 48 -0.79 0.83 16.86
N LEU A 49 0.46 0.36 16.96
CA LEU A 49 1.46 0.45 15.87
C LEU A 49 1.09 -0.38 14.63
N ILE A 50 0.19 -1.36 14.78
CA ILE A 50 -0.33 -2.15 13.65
C ILE A 50 -1.33 -1.32 12.85
N LEU A 51 -2.03 -0.38 13.48
CA LEU A 51 -3.14 0.35 12.86
C LEU A 51 -2.72 1.14 11.60
N PRO A 52 -1.57 1.86 11.57
CA PRO A 52 -1.14 2.54 10.35
C PRO A 52 -0.73 1.57 9.23
N TYR A 53 -0.26 0.35 9.56
CA TYR A 53 -0.01 -0.67 8.54
C TYR A 53 -1.30 -1.23 7.92
N MET A 54 -2.45 -1.02 8.56
CA MET A 54 -3.78 -1.35 8.03
C MET A 54 -4.40 -0.22 7.19
N CYS A 55 -3.67 0.87 6.92
CA CYS A 55 -4.11 1.94 6.02
C CYS A 55 -4.19 1.61 4.50
N PRO A 56 -3.54 0.57 3.93
CA PRO A 56 -3.59 0.33 2.49
C PRO A 56 -4.98 0.24 1.83
N PRO A 57 -6.01 -0.37 2.46
CA PRO A 57 -7.39 -0.30 1.97
C PRO A 57 -7.96 1.13 1.96
N VAL A 58 -7.62 1.95 2.96
CA VAL A 58 -8.05 3.36 3.04
C VAL A 58 -7.41 4.15 1.91
N LEU A 59 -6.13 3.90 1.60
CA LEU A 59 -5.42 4.53 0.48
C LEU A 59 -6.01 4.14 -0.87
N ALA A 60 -6.37 2.87 -1.07
CA ALA A 60 -7.08 2.41 -2.26
C ALA A 60 -8.46 3.07 -2.39
N GLY A 61 -9.20 3.16 -1.28
CA GLY A 61 -10.48 3.89 -1.22
C GLY A 61 -10.32 5.38 -1.54
N LEU A 62 -9.26 6.02 -1.05
CA LEU A 62 -8.94 7.42 -1.33
C LEU A 62 -8.64 7.65 -2.81
N LEU A 63 -7.85 6.77 -3.45
CA LEU A 63 -7.58 6.82 -4.88
C LEU A 63 -8.87 6.71 -5.69
N MET A 64 -9.69 5.71 -5.37
CA MET A 64 -10.98 5.50 -6.02
C MET A 64 -11.93 6.68 -5.85
N HIS A 65 -11.96 7.27 -4.66
CA HIS A 65 -12.77 8.44 -4.35
C HIS A 65 -12.28 9.66 -5.15
N ALA A 66 -10.97 9.93 -5.16
CA ALA A 66 -10.37 11.04 -5.89
C ALA A 66 -10.59 10.94 -7.41
N ILE A 67 -10.66 9.73 -7.96
CA ILE A 67 -11.06 9.51 -9.35
C ILE A 67 -12.57 9.77 -9.49
N SER A 68 -13.41 9.13 -8.67
CA SER A 68 -14.87 9.25 -8.77
C SER A 68 -15.40 10.68 -8.62
N GLN A 69 -14.70 11.53 -7.86
CA GLN A 69 -15.06 12.95 -7.72
C GLN A 69 -14.99 13.72 -9.04
N GLU A 70 -14.12 13.36 -9.98
CA GLU A 70 -14.02 14.08 -11.27
C GLU A 70 -15.30 13.89 -12.12
N TRP A 71 -15.94 12.72 -12.04
CA TRP A 71 -17.23 12.45 -12.69
C TRP A 71 -18.39 13.07 -11.92
N ALA A 72 -18.39 12.95 -10.59
CA ALA A 72 -19.46 13.49 -9.75
C ALA A 72 -19.49 15.04 -9.77
N GLY A 73 -18.32 15.67 -9.87
CA GLY A 73 -18.15 17.12 -9.95
C GLY A 73 -18.27 17.71 -11.35
N ASN A 74 -18.48 16.87 -12.37
CA ASN A 74 -18.52 17.26 -13.79
C ASN A 74 -17.25 17.99 -14.29
N THR A 75 -16.11 17.77 -13.62
CA THR A 75 -14.80 18.35 -13.95
C THR A 75 -14.01 17.44 -14.89
N GLN A 76 -14.49 16.21 -15.15
CA GLN A 76 -13.90 15.25 -16.07
C GLN A 76 -13.50 15.84 -17.43
N HIS A 77 -14.33 16.72 -18.01
CA HIS A 77 -14.07 17.29 -19.33
C HIS A 77 -12.87 18.24 -19.30
N GLN A 78 -12.72 19.02 -18.23
CA GLN A 78 -11.55 19.88 -18.04
C GLN A 78 -10.29 19.06 -17.76
N TRP A 79 -10.44 17.94 -17.06
CA TRP A 79 -9.34 17.03 -16.73
C TRP A 79 -8.84 16.25 -17.95
N LEU A 80 -9.75 15.77 -18.81
CA LEU A 80 -9.43 15.07 -20.06
C LEU A 80 -8.95 16.00 -21.19
N ALA A 81 -9.28 17.30 -21.12
CA ALA A 81 -8.82 18.30 -22.08
C ALA A 81 -7.36 18.73 -21.88
N LEU A 82 -6.69 18.27 -20.83
CA LEU A 82 -5.29 18.59 -20.59
C LEU A 82 -4.40 17.98 -21.69
N PRO A 83 -3.35 18.69 -22.17
CA PRO A 83 -2.47 18.22 -23.24
C PRO A 83 -1.44 17.21 -22.71
N VAL A 84 -1.92 16.14 -22.07
CA VAL A 84 -1.13 15.10 -21.40
C VAL A 84 -1.77 13.74 -21.71
N PRO A 85 -1.00 12.65 -21.85
CA PRO A 85 -1.58 11.32 -22.02
C PRO A 85 -2.54 10.96 -20.88
N ARG A 86 -3.68 10.33 -21.21
CA ARG A 86 -4.76 9.99 -20.27
C ARG A 86 -4.28 9.12 -19.11
N SER A 87 -3.49 8.09 -19.40
CA SER A 87 -2.82 7.25 -18.41
C SER A 87 -2.01 8.05 -17.39
N THR A 88 -1.39 9.14 -17.82
CA THR A 88 -0.58 9.98 -16.93
C THR A 88 -1.43 10.71 -15.90
N LEU A 89 -2.67 11.07 -16.22
CA LEU A 89 -3.60 11.71 -15.30
C LEU A 89 -3.95 10.79 -14.11
N LEU A 90 -4.12 9.51 -14.39
CA LEU A 90 -4.36 8.49 -13.37
C LEU A 90 -3.10 8.17 -12.57
N LEU A 91 -1.95 8.05 -13.26
CA LEU A 91 -0.66 7.80 -12.62
C LEU A 91 -0.28 8.89 -11.63
N THR A 92 -0.58 10.16 -11.92
CA THR A 92 -0.32 11.27 -10.99
C THR A 92 -1.21 11.24 -9.75
N LYS A 93 -2.47 10.80 -9.87
CA LYS A 93 -3.35 10.59 -8.70
C LYS A 93 -2.83 9.44 -7.84
N MET A 94 -2.44 8.34 -8.47
CA MET A 94 -1.78 7.21 -7.81
C MET A 94 -0.48 7.64 -7.13
N ALA A 95 0.36 8.44 -7.79
CA ALA A 95 1.61 8.95 -7.23
C ALA A 95 1.38 9.84 -5.99
N ALA A 96 0.36 10.72 -6.02
CA ALA A 96 -0.01 11.54 -4.86
C ALA A 96 -0.41 10.67 -3.65
N VAL A 97 -1.22 9.63 -3.88
CA VAL A 97 -1.61 8.67 -2.83
C VAL A 97 -0.40 7.84 -2.36
N CYS A 98 0.49 7.42 -3.26
CA CYS A 98 1.72 6.73 -2.90
C CYS A 98 2.62 7.60 -2.01
N THR A 99 2.72 8.91 -2.25
CA THR A 99 3.51 9.78 -1.36
C THR A 99 2.95 9.88 0.05
N LEU A 100 1.63 9.81 0.20
CA LEU A 100 0.99 9.69 1.51
C LEU A 100 1.32 8.33 2.16
N ALA A 101 1.27 7.25 1.40
CA ALA A 101 1.63 5.91 1.87
C ALA A 101 3.07 5.85 2.40
N VAL A 102 4.01 6.44 1.65
CA VAL A 102 5.42 6.53 2.05
C VAL A 102 5.58 7.34 3.33
N ALA A 103 4.86 8.45 3.48
CA ALA A 103 4.91 9.25 4.71
C ALA A 103 4.41 8.47 5.94
N ILE A 104 3.29 7.75 5.80
CA ILE A 104 2.73 6.90 6.87
C ILE A 104 3.72 5.78 7.22
N TYR A 105 4.27 5.11 6.21
CA TYR A 105 5.27 4.06 6.38
C TYR A 105 6.51 4.57 7.12
N MET A 106 7.14 5.65 6.64
CA MET A 106 8.35 6.21 7.24
C MET A 106 8.13 6.57 8.71
N LEU A 107 7.00 7.21 9.03
CA LEU A 107 6.70 7.65 10.37
C LEU A 107 6.42 6.46 11.31
N ASN A 108 5.69 5.45 10.82
CA ASN A 108 5.34 4.28 11.62
C ASN A 108 6.53 3.32 11.82
N THR A 109 7.34 3.09 10.79
CA THR A 109 8.53 2.26 10.86
C THR A 109 9.62 2.90 11.71
N PHE A 110 9.74 4.23 11.69
CA PHE A 110 10.63 4.95 12.60
C PHE A 110 10.24 4.74 14.07
N ALA A 111 8.96 4.81 14.40
CA ALA A 111 8.48 4.55 15.76
C ALA A 111 8.78 3.12 16.22
N LEU A 112 8.51 2.15 15.35
CA LEU A 112 8.78 0.75 15.61
C LEU A 112 10.27 0.50 15.81
N TYR A 113 11.13 1.15 15.02
CA TYR A 113 12.58 1.10 15.18
C TYR A 113 13.04 1.61 16.56
N MET A 114 12.46 2.72 17.04
CA MET A 114 12.84 3.32 18.33
C MET A 114 12.53 2.45 19.55
N ILE A 115 11.52 1.58 19.46
CA ILE A 115 11.10 0.70 20.57
C ILE A 115 11.41 -0.78 20.33
N TYR A 116 12.05 -1.11 19.20
CA TYR A 116 12.21 -2.49 18.73
C TYR A 116 12.92 -3.39 19.75
N GLU A 117 13.99 -2.91 20.41
CA GLU A 117 14.71 -3.69 21.42
C GLU A 117 13.81 -4.01 22.62
N GLN A 118 13.00 -3.04 23.07
CA GLN A 118 12.05 -3.24 24.16
C GLN A 118 10.93 -4.22 23.77
N VAL A 119 10.49 -4.22 22.50
CA VAL A 119 9.53 -5.21 21.97
C VAL A 119 10.14 -6.61 22.04
N LEU A 120 11.37 -6.78 21.57
CA LEU A 120 12.06 -8.06 21.58
C LEU A 120 12.21 -8.62 22.99
N ASP A 121 12.61 -7.78 23.94
CA ASP A 121 12.82 -8.18 25.33
C ASP A 121 11.51 -8.61 26.00
N THR A 122 10.40 -7.92 25.70
CA THR A 122 9.06 -8.31 26.18
C THR A 122 8.59 -9.63 25.57
N VAL A 123 8.86 -9.87 24.29
CA VAL A 123 8.50 -11.13 23.60
C VAL A 123 9.33 -12.31 24.13
N GLN A 124 10.64 -12.11 24.35
CA GLN A 124 11.54 -13.14 24.87
C GLN A 124 11.23 -13.49 26.34
N SER A 125 10.85 -12.49 27.16
CA SER A 125 10.44 -12.72 28.55
C SER A 125 9.05 -13.35 28.68
N GLY A 126 8.16 -13.15 27.71
CA GLY A 126 6.82 -13.76 27.65
C GLY A 126 6.79 -15.21 27.14
N SER A 127 7.81 -15.67 26.41
CA SER A 127 7.91 -17.05 25.94
C SER A 127 8.50 -17.97 27.02
N MET A 128 7.66 -18.79 27.67
CA MET A 128 8.06 -19.81 28.66
C MET A 128 8.97 -20.94 28.12
N SER A 129 9.37 -20.90 26.86
CA SER A 129 10.25 -21.89 26.25
C SER A 129 11.55 -21.20 25.81
N PRO A 130 12.72 -21.61 26.32
CA PRO A 130 13.98 -21.15 25.77
C PRO A 130 14.08 -21.68 24.35
N THR A 131 13.80 -20.83 23.36
CA THR A 131 14.16 -21.16 21.98
C THR A 131 15.68 -21.37 21.92
N PRO A 132 16.16 -22.48 21.35
CA PRO A 132 17.59 -22.78 21.26
C PRO A 132 18.33 -21.88 20.25
N ALA A 133 17.59 -21.11 19.46
CA ALA A 133 18.13 -19.97 18.74
C ALA A 133 18.17 -18.79 19.72
N GLY A 134 19.35 -18.24 19.99
CA GLY A 134 19.56 -17.09 20.87
C GLY A 134 18.74 -15.85 20.48
N PRO A 135 18.97 -14.67 21.10
CA PRO A 135 18.16 -13.48 20.86
C PRO A 135 18.05 -13.25 19.35
N MET A 136 16.81 -13.12 18.86
CA MET A 136 16.51 -12.89 17.45
C MET A 136 17.09 -11.53 17.08
N LYS A 137 18.35 -11.50 16.66
CA LYS A 137 19.04 -10.28 16.22
C LYS A 137 18.57 -10.00 14.80
N ILE A 138 17.47 -9.26 14.67
CA ILE A 138 17.11 -8.66 13.38
C ILE A 138 17.95 -7.40 13.27
N GLU A 139 18.76 -7.30 12.22
CA GLU A 139 19.50 -6.07 11.99
C GLU A 139 18.53 -4.93 11.67
N ALA A 140 18.87 -3.72 12.11
CA ALA A 140 18.05 -2.52 11.87
C ALA A 140 17.60 -2.41 10.41
N GLY A 141 18.49 -2.66 9.45
CA GLY A 141 18.18 -2.63 8.01
C GLY A 141 17.15 -3.66 7.59
N GLU A 142 17.15 -4.85 8.17
CA GLU A 142 16.22 -5.93 7.83
C GLU A 142 14.79 -5.58 8.25
N LEU A 143 14.62 -4.87 9.36
CA LEU A 143 13.31 -4.39 9.84
C LEU A 143 12.66 -3.41 8.87
N TRP A 144 13.44 -2.46 8.33
CA TRP A 144 12.97 -1.53 7.31
C TRP A 144 12.59 -2.27 6.02
N VAL A 145 13.47 -3.16 5.54
CA VAL A 145 13.22 -3.91 4.30
C VAL A 145 12.00 -4.82 4.44
N PHE A 146 11.84 -5.52 5.56
CA PHE A 146 10.71 -6.43 5.79
C PHE A 146 9.38 -5.69 5.90
N THR A 147 9.29 -4.68 6.76
CA THR A 147 8.07 -3.88 6.92
C THR A 147 7.74 -3.11 5.64
N GLY A 148 8.76 -2.62 4.93
CA GLY A 148 8.62 -1.93 3.65
C GLY A 148 8.14 -2.85 2.54
N ALA A 149 8.66 -4.08 2.47
CA ALA A 149 8.20 -5.08 1.52
C ALA A 149 6.74 -5.45 1.77
N LEU A 150 6.36 -5.74 3.01
CA LEU A 150 4.99 -6.08 3.39
C LEU A 150 4.00 -4.93 3.10
N PHE A 151 4.28 -3.73 3.65
CA PHE A 151 3.39 -2.58 3.50
C PHE A 151 3.36 -2.09 2.05
N GLY A 152 4.51 -2.03 1.40
CA GLY A 152 4.67 -1.61 0.02
C GLY A 152 3.93 -2.54 -0.94
N SER A 153 4.11 -3.86 -0.81
CA SER A 153 3.46 -4.83 -1.70
C SER A 153 1.94 -4.83 -1.53
N LEU A 154 1.44 -4.76 -0.28
CA LEU A 154 0.02 -4.67 0.00
C LEU A 154 -0.58 -3.37 -0.55
N THR A 155 0.11 -2.25 -0.37
CA THR A 155 -0.30 -0.94 -0.90
C THR A 155 -0.36 -0.96 -2.41
N LEU A 156 0.67 -1.49 -3.07
CA LEU A 156 0.73 -1.56 -4.52
C LEU A 156 -0.40 -2.43 -5.08
N LEU A 157 -0.65 -3.60 -4.48
CA LEU A 157 -1.77 -4.48 -4.85
C LEU A 157 -3.11 -3.75 -4.75
N LEU A 158 -3.40 -3.15 -3.60
CA LEU A 158 -4.69 -2.51 -3.34
C LEU A 158 -4.88 -1.23 -4.15
N LEU A 159 -3.83 -0.44 -4.36
CA LEU A 159 -3.89 0.72 -5.27
C LEU A 159 -4.11 0.26 -6.71
N GLY A 160 -3.48 -0.82 -7.16
CA GLY A 160 -3.70 -1.40 -8.48
C GLY A 160 -5.14 -1.88 -8.67
N LEU A 161 -5.70 -2.60 -7.70
CA LEU A 161 -7.11 -3.01 -7.68
C LEU A 161 -8.06 -1.81 -7.63
N GLY A 162 -7.75 -0.81 -6.80
CA GLY A 162 -8.51 0.43 -6.71
C GLY A 162 -8.54 1.17 -8.04
N LEU A 163 -7.40 1.23 -8.74
CA LEU A 163 -7.30 1.84 -10.07
C LEU A 163 -8.13 1.08 -11.09
N ALA A 164 -7.98 -0.25 -11.17
CA ALA A 164 -8.76 -1.10 -12.07
C ALA A 164 -10.27 -0.95 -11.81
N ALA A 165 -10.68 -0.98 -10.55
CA ALA A 165 -12.08 -0.82 -10.17
C ALA A 165 -12.61 0.59 -10.50
N ALA A 166 -11.82 1.63 -10.31
CA ALA A 166 -12.21 2.99 -10.67
C ALA A 166 -12.38 3.15 -12.19
N SER A 167 -11.47 2.61 -13.00
CA SER A 167 -11.56 2.65 -14.46
C SER A 167 -12.75 1.84 -15.00
N LEU A 168 -13.00 0.64 -14.46
CA LEU A 168 -14.13 -0.21 -14.89
C LEU A 168 -15.51 0.40 -14.54
N LYS A 169 -15.61 1.18 -13.45
CA LYS A 169 -16.84 1.91 -13.11
C LYS A 169 -17.26 2.91 -14.19
N MET A 170 -16.31 3.41 -14.97
CA MET A 170 -16.60 4.38 -16.03
C MET A 170 -17.30 3.70 -17.22
N MET A 171 -17.07 2.41 -17.44
CA MET A 171 -17.71 1.65 -18.52
C MET A 171 -19.19 1.35 -18.26
N LEU A 172 -19.62 1.30 -17.00
CA LEU A 172 -20.95 0.82 -16.63
C LEU A 172 -21.70 1.82 -15.72
N ASN A 173 -22.76 2.41 -16.26
CA ASN A 173 -23.61 3.34 -15.53
C ASN A 173 -24.55 2.66 -14.53
N ARG A 174 -24.86 1.37 -14.72
CA ARG A 174 -25.75 0.59 -13.85
C ARG A 174 -24.89 -0.34 -12.99
N PHE A 175 -25.04 -0.28 -11.66
CA PHE A 175 -24.35 -1.12 -10.66
C PHE A 175 -22.86 -0.81 -10.35
N ARG A 176 -22.46 0.47 -10.36
CA ARG A 176 -21.10 0.92 -9.99
C ARG A 176 -20.59 0.35 -8.65
N GLY A 177 -21.45 0.22 -7.64
CA GLY A 177 -21.11 -0.37 -6.35
C GLY A 177 -20.77 -1.86 -6.45
N LEU A 178 -21.65 -2.64 -7.08
CA LEU A 178 -21.50 -4.09 -7.24
C LEU A 178 -20.29 -4.45 -8.11
N LEU A 179 -20.00 -3.63 -9.13
CA LEU A 179 -18.82 -3.78 -9.96
C LEU A 179 -17.52 -3.52 -9.18
N THR A 180 -17.52 -2.57 -8.24
CA THR A 180 -16.37 -2.37 -7.34
C THR A 180 -16.05 -3.65 -6.58
N VAL A 181 -17.09 -4.22 -5.96
CA VAL A 181 -16.98 -5.40 -5.13
C VAL A 181 -16.55 -6.59 -5.98
N ALA A 182 -17.10 -6.73 -7.19
CA ALA A 182 -16.70 -7.77 -8.13
C ALA A 182 -15.22 -7.66 -8.55
N VAL A 183 -14.72 -6.45 -8.82
CA VAL A 183 -13.30 -6.25 -9.19
C VAL A 183 -12.37 -6.50 -8.01
N PHE A 184 -12.74 -6.07 -6.80
CA PHE A 184 -11.94 -6.34 -5.61
C PHE A 184 -11.94 -7.83 -5.24
N LEU A 185 -13.11 -8.46 -5.12
CA LEU A 185 -13.21 -9.88 -4.78
C LEU A 185 -12.63 -10.76 -5.90
N GLY A 186 -12.95 -10.44 -7.16
CA GLY A 186 -12.41 -11.16 -8.32
C GLY A 186 -10.91 -10.98 -8.45
N GLY A 187 -10.37 -9.80 -8.20
CA GLY A 187 -8.94 -9.52 -8.24
C GLY A 187 -8.17 -10.18 -7.10
N LEU A 188 -8.71 -10.18 -5.88
CA LEU A 188 -8.16 -10.93 -4.75
C LEU A 188 -8.19 -12.44 -4.99
N TRP A 189 -9.31 -12.96 -5.50
CA TRP A 189 -9.45 -14.36 -5.89
C TRP A 189 -8.45 -14.75 -7.00
N LEU A 190 -8.27 -13.89 -8.00
CA LEU A 190 -7.29 -14.10 -9.07
C LEU A 190 -5.85 -14.10 -8.52
N THR A 191 -5.57 -13.23 -7.56
CA THR A 191 -4.28 -13.16 -6.86
C THR A 191 -4.03 -14.43 -6.05
N GLU A 192 -5.03 -14.96 -5.36
CA GLU A 192 -4.87 -16.24 -4.66
C GLU A 192 -4.65 -17.40 -5.66
N ARG A 193 -5.39 -17.41 -6.76
CA ARG A 193 -5.33 -18.50 -7.75
C ARG A 193 -4.04 -18.54 -8.55
N LEU A 194 -3.45 -17.38 -8.84
CA LEU A 194 -2.22 -17.25 -9.61
C LEU A 194 -0.96 -17.33 -8.74
N ALA A 195 -1.09 -17.28 -7.41
CA ALA A 195 0.02 -17.36 -6.47
C ALA A 195 1.00 -18.51 -6.77
N PRO A 196 0.58 -19.79 -6.91
CA PRO A 196 1.51 -20.89 -7.17
C PRO A 196 2.20 -20.78 -8.53
N SER A 197 1.52 -20.28 -9.57
CA SER A 197 2.07 -20.18 -10.92
C SER A 197 3.10 -19.06 -11.05
N VAL A 198 2.83 -17.90 -10.44
CA VAL A 198 3.71 -16.73 -10.55
C VAL A 198 4.87 -16.81 -9.56
N THR A 199 4.66 -17.33 -8.35
CA THR A 199 5.77 -17.64 -7.44
C THR A 199 6.70 -18.70 -8.04
N GLY A 200 6.14 -19.74 -8.68
CA GLY A 200 6.93 -20.70 -9.47
C GLY A 200 7.72 -20.05 -10.61
N ALA A 201 7.15 -19.08 -11.31
CA ALA A 201 7.85 -18.34 -12.37
C ALA A 201 8.96 -17.42 -11.83
N ILE A 202 8.71 -16.69 -10.74
CA ILE A 202 9.72 -15.87 -10.05
C ILE A 202 10.90 -16.76 -9.62
N GLN A 203 10.60 -17.90 -9.02
CA GLN A 203 11.61 -18.87 -8.58
C GLN A 203 12.36 -19.54 -9.74
N SER A 204 11.75 -19.64 -10.92
CA SER A 204 12.42 -20.19 -12.11
C SER A 204 13.39 -19.20 -12.78
N MET A 205 13.20 -17.89 -12.55
CA MET A 205 14.11 -16.86 -13.07
C MET A 205 15.34 -16.68 -12.17
N GLU A 206 15.23 -16.93 -10.87
CA GLU A 206 16.36 -16.99 -9.94
C GLU A 206 17.08 -18.35 -9.98
N SER A 207 17.94 -18.52 -10.99
CA SER A 207 18.85 -19.66 -11.13
C SER A 207 20.07 -19.59 -10.18
N MET A 208 19.84 -19.41 -8.87
CA MET A 208 20.91 -19.50 -7.86
C MET A 208 20.54 -20.41 -6.68
N PRO A 209 21.47 -21.28 -6.23
CA PRO A 209 21.25 -22.14 -5.08
C PRO A 209 21.53 -21.33 -3.82
N LEU A 210 20.50 -20.81 -3.18
CA LEU A 210 20.60 -20.38 -1.78
C LEU A 210 19.65 -21.20 -0.92
N ASP A 211 20.21 -21.70 0.18
CA ASP A 211 19.49 -22.34 1.29
C ASP A 211 18.30 -21.44 1.69
N ARG A 212 17.09 -21.90 1.37
CA ARG A 212 15.87 -21.11 1.54
C ARG A 212 15.47 -21.09 3.01
N SER A 213 15.88 -20.04 3.71
CA SER A 213 15.29 -19.66 5.00
C SER A 213 13.85 -19.18 4.81
N VAL A 214 13.02 -19.28 5.85
CA VAL A 214 11.61 -18.80 5.87
C VAL A 214 11.48 -17.34 5.40
N LEU A 215 12.52 -16.53 5.60
CA LEU A 215 12.57 -15.12 5.19
C LEU A 215 12.51 -14.96 3.66
N THR A 216 13.22 -15.79 2.90
CA THR A 216 13.24 -15.74 1.42
C THR A 216 11.88 -16.06 0.80
N ALA A 217 11.17 -17.04 1.35
CA ALA A 217 9.82 -17.39 0.90
C ALA A 217 8.79 -16.26 1.16
N ALA A 218 8.96 -15.48 2.23
CA ALA A 218 8.11 -14.31 2.49
C ALA A 218 8.36 -13.19 1.46
N PHE A 219 9.63 -12.96 1.09
CA PHE A 219 9.99 -11.98 0.06
C PHE A 219 9.43 -12.33 -1.32
N ASP A 220 9.46 -13.60 -1.72
CA ASP A 220 8.81 -14.07 -2.95
C ASP A 220 7.31 -13.73 -2.95
N GLY A 221 6.64 -13.89 -1.80
CA GLY A 221 5.25 -13.53 -1.60
C GLY A 221 5.00 -12.02 -1.76
N TYR A 222 5.85 -11.17 -1.17
CA TYR A 222 5.73 -9.71 -1.32
C TYR A 222 6.00 -9.26 -2.76
N LEU A 223 6.98 -9.84 -3.42
CA LEU A 223 7.29 -9.54 -4.82
C LEU A 223 6.13 -9.97 -5.73
N TYR A 224 5.53 -11.13 -5.46
CA TYR A 224 4.32 -11.57 -6.15
C TYR A 224 3.16 -10.57 -6.02
N LEU A 225 2.87 -10.12 -4.80
CA LEU A 225 1.80 -9.13 -4.56
C LEU A 225 2.08 -7.80 -5.28
N ALA A 226 3.34 -7.36 -5.30
CA ALA A 226 3.74 -6.17 -6.03
C ALA A 226 3.55 -6.33 -7.55
N VAL A 227 3.97 -7.46 -8.12
CA VAL A 227 3.77 -7.76 -9.56
C VAL A 227 2.29 -7.76 -9.93
N MET A 228 1.45 -8.39 -9.11
CA MET A 228 0.00 -8.40 -9.33
C MET A 228 -0.60 -6.99 -9.24
N GLY A 229 -0.15 -6.17 -8.29
CA GLY A 229 -0.55 -4.76 -8.20
C GLY A 229 -0.21 -3.98 -9.46
N ILE A 230 1.00 -4.15 -10.01
CA ILE A 230 1.42 -3.53 -11.28
C ILE A 230 0.51 -4.01 -12.42
N ALA A 231 0.24 -5.31 -12.50
CA ALA A 231 -0.63 -5.87 -13.53
C ALA A 231 -2.04 -5.28 -13.48
N PHE A 232 -2.63 -5.15 -12.29
CA PHE A 232 -3.93 -4.49 -12.11
C PHE A 232 -3.89 -3.00 -12.44
N SER A 233 -2.82 -2.29 -12.08
CA SER A 233 -2.63 -0.90 -12.49
C SER A 233 -2.59 -0.76 -14.01
N VAL A 234 -1.82 -1.60 -14.70
CA VAL A 234 -1.72 -1.57 -16.18
C VAL A 234 -3.08 -1.87 -16.81
N ALA A 235 -3.81 -2.88 -16.32
CA ALA A 235 -5.15 -3.19 -16.79
C ALA A 235 -6.12 -2.01 -16.57
N GLY A 236 -6.06 -1.36 -15.41
CA GLY A 236 -6.86 -0.18 -15.10
C GLY A 236 -6.55 1.02 -16.00
N LEU A 237 -5.27 1.28 -16.28
CA LEU A 237 -4.86 2.35 -17.20
C LEU A 237 -5.32 2.06 -18.62
N TYR A 238 -5.20 0.82 -19.08
CA TYR A 238 -5.64 0.41 -20.41
C TYR A 238 -7.15 0.58 -20.61
N VAL A 239 -7.95 0.17 -19.61
CA VAL A 239 -9.40 0.39 -19.63
C VAL A 239 -9.73 1.87 -19.65
N PHE A 240 -9.03 2.67 -18.85
CA PHE A 240 -9.25 4.11 -18.80
C PHE A 240 -8.97 4.79 -20.14
N ASP A 241 -7.82 4.51 -20.74
CA ASP A 241 -7.41 5.12 -22.02
C ASP A 241 -8.44 4.84 -23.13
N ARG A 242 -9.06 3.65 -23.13
CA ARG A 242 -10.07 3.26 -24.12
C ARG A 242 -11.48 3.80 -23.86
N TYR A 243 -11.89 3.95 -22.61
CA TYR A 243 -13.31 4.17 -22.26
C TYR A 243 -13.58 5.50 -21.52
N ALA A 244 -12.57 6.35 -21.30
CA ALA A 244 -12.75 7.62 -20.59
C ALA A 244 -13.70 8.63 -21.26
N ASP A 245 -13.92 8.53 -22.58
CA ASP A 245 -14.78 9.46 -23.35
C ASP A 245 -16.13 8.85 -23.79
N ALA A 246 -16.37 7.57 -23.50
CA ALA A 246 -17.57 6.85 -23.93
C ALA A 246 -18.79 7.18 -23.03
#